data_AF-A0A2X2E417-F1
#
_entry.id   AF-A0A2X2E417-F1
#
_cell.length_a   1.000
_cell.length_b   1.000
_cell.length_c   1.000
_cell.angle_alpha   90.00
_cell.angle_beta   90.00
_cell.angle_gamma   90.00
#
_symmetry.space_group_name_H-M   'P 1'
#
loop_
_entity.id
_entity.type
_entity.pdbx_description
1 polymer ?
#
loop_
_entity_poly.entity_id
_entity_poly.type
_entity_poly.pdbx_seq_one_letter_code
_entity_poly.pdbx_strand_id
1 'polypeptide(L)'
;MAIARQDVNISSPEATTSDAQSTANPTVLVFDSGVGGLSIYREIREKLPDAHYIYVFDNEAFPYGEKPQEFIIERVVRIVSAVAQQHELAAIVIACNTASTVSLPALRAKFTDIPIVGVVPAIKPAAKLTCNGVVGLLATRATVKRPYTHELIERFATECKVHLLGSAELVELAEKKTAWRKGVMR
;
A
#
# COMPACT_ATOMS: atom_id res chain seq x y z
N MET A 1 26.59 -49.31 -62.05
CA MET A 1 26.15 -49.89 -60.76
C MET A 1 25.63 -48.76 -59.89
N ALA A 2 24.37 -48.82 -59.51
CA ALA A 2 23.65 -47.82 -58.74
C ALA A 2 23.59 -48.23 -57.28
N ILE A 3 23.95 -47.35 -56.33
CA ILE A 3 23.56 -47.34 -54.89
C ILE A 3 24.05 -45.99 -54.33
N ALA A 4 23.37 -45.15 -53.53
CA ALA A 4 21.98 -44.86 -53.21
C ALA A 4 22.00 -43.44 -52.59
N ARG A 5 20.94 -42.63 -52.75
CA ARG A 5 20.78 -41.37 -52.00
C ARG A 5 20.50 -41.72 -50.54
N GLN A 6 21.32 -41.21 -49.63
CA GLN A 6 21.01 -41.26 -48.19
C GLN A 6 20.02 -40.15 -47.89
N ASP A 7 18.72 -40.47 -48.01
CA ASP A 7 17.62 -39.68 -47.47
C ASP A 7 17.54 -39.87 -45.95
N VAL A 8 18.61 -39.49 -45.23
CA VAL A 8 18.57 -39.43 -43.77
C VAL A 8 18.17 -38.01 -43.40
N ASN A 9 16.87 -37.81 -43.23
CA ASN A 9 16.31 -36.63 -42.62
C ASN A 9 16.78 -36.61 -41.15
N ILE A 10 17.80 -35.82 -40.84
CA ILE A 10 18.18 -35.55 -39.45
C ILE A 10 17.06 -34.68 -38.89
N SER A 11 16.10 -35.32 -38.22
CA SER A 11 15.15 -34.60 -37.39
C SER A 11 15.96 -33.88 -36.32
N SER A 12 15.98 -32.55 -36.38
CA SER A 12 16.34 -31.73 -35.23
C SER A 12 15.53 -32.22 -34.02
N PRO A 13 16.11 -32.33 -32.82
CA PRO A 13 15.28 -32.54 -31.63
C PRO A 13 14.23 -31.42 -31.59
N GLU A 14 12.97 -31.80 -31.30
CA GLU A 14 11.89 -30.85 -31.11
C GLU A 14 12.37 -29.75 -30.16
N ALA A 15 12.12 -28.49 -30.54
CA ALA A 15 12.44 -27.36 -29.71
C ALA A 15 11.85 -27.63 -28.32
N THR A 16 12.72 -27.73 -27.32
CA THR A 16 12.29 -27.73 -25.93
C THR A 16 11.48 -26.46 -25.76
N THR A 17 10.17 -26.59 -25.67
CA THR A 17 9.31 -25.50 -25.25
C THR A 17 9.78 -25.19 -23.85
N SER A 18 10.59 -24.14 -23.71
CA SER A 18 10.69 -23.46 -22.43
C SER A 18 9.26 -23.16 -22.06
N ASP A 19 8.76 -23.79 -21.00
CA ASP A 19 7.57 -23.32 -20.31
C ASP A 19 7.86 -21.86 -19.95
N ALA A 20 7.45 -20.96 -20.85
CA ALA A 20 7.57 -19.54 -20.68
C ALA A 20 6.42 -19.10 -19.78
N GLN A 21 6.43 -19.60 -18.54
CA GLN A 21 5.92 -18.80 -17.44
C GLN A 21 6.84 -17.60 -17.38
N SER A 22 6.41 -16.51 -18.03
CA SER A 22 6.96 -15.18 -17.85
C SER A 22 7.13 -14.94 -16.35
N THR A 23 8.35 -15.05 -15.84
CA THR A 23 8.69 -14.72 -14.46
C THR A 23 8.75 -13.21 -14.29
N ALA A 24 7.69 -12.51 -14.69
CA ALA A 24 7.56 -11.10 -14.45
C ALA A 24 7.57 -10.88 -12.93
N ASN A 25 8.43 -10.00 -12.46
CA ASN A 25 8.50 -9.66 -11.04
C ASN A 25 7.12 -9.23 -10.54
N PRO A 26 6.68 -9.69 -9.35
CA PRO A 26 5.34 -9.40 -8.85
C PRO A 26 5.13 -7.89 -8.76
N THR A 27 4.02 -7.40 -9.32
CA THR A 27 3.68 -5.98 -9.28
C THR A 27 2.87 -5.67 -8.02
N VAL A 28 3.40 -4.79 -7.17
CA VAL A 28 2.76 -4.34 -5.93
C VAL A 28 2.27 -2.90 -6.11
N LEU A 29 0.97 -2.69 -5.93
CA LEU A 29 0.40 -1.34 -5.83
C LEU A 29 0.56 -0.82 -4.41
N VAL A 30 1.16 0.35 -4.25
CA VAL A 30 1.17 1.12 -3.00
C VAL A 30 0.35 2.39 -3.20
N PHE A 31 -0.75 2.53 -2.47
CA PHE A 31 -1.65 3.67 -2.55
C PHE A 31 -1.59 4.51 -1.26
N ASP A 32 -1.49 5.84 -1.40
CA ASP A 32 -1.63 6.79 -0.29
C ASP A 32 -2.51 7.99 -0.69
N SER A 33 -2.94 8.79 0.28
CA SER A 33 -3.57 10.08 -0.01
C SER A 33 -2.55 11.17 -0.39
N GLY A 34 -1.27 11.02 0.00
CA GLY A 34 -0.21 12.02 -0.20
C GLY A 34 1.17 11.39 -0.43
N VAL A 35 2.24 12.14 -0.09
CA VAL A 35 3.62 11.63 -0.22
C VAL A 35 4.14 10.97 1.07
N GLY A 36 3.38 11.02 2.17
CA GLY A 36 3.71 10.37 3.45
C GLY A 36 3.92 8.85 3.33
N GLY A 37 3.13 8.19 2.48
CA GLY A 37 3.20 6.75 2.20
C GLY A 37 4.51 6.30 1.56
N LEU A 38 5.34 7.22 1.06
CA LEU A 38 6.67 6.89 0.56
C LEU A 38 7.59 6.31 1.64
N SER A 39 7.31 6.56 2.93
CA SER A 39 8.03 5.92 4.04
C SER A 39 7.76 4.41 4.07
N ILE A 40 6.49 4.01 3.95
CA ILE A 40 6.06 2.61 3.89
C ILE A 40 6.58 1.95 2.62
N TYR A 41 6.49 2.61 1.47
CA TYR A 41 7.05 2.10 0.22
C TYR A 41 8.54 1.77 0.34
N ARG A 42 9.35 2.64 0.96
CA ARG A 42 10.79 2.40 1.14
C ARG A 42 11.07 1.15 1.97
N GLU A 43 10.37 1.00 3.09
CA GLU A 43 10.50 -0.16 3.96
C GLU A 43 10.10 -1.47 3.25
N ILE A 44 9.05 -1.43 2.42
CA ILE A 44 8.62 -2.58 1.63
C ILE A 44 9.69 -2.91 0.57
N ARG A 45 10.19 -1.92 -0.16
CA ARG A 45 11.21 -2.10 -1.20
C ARG A 45 12.53 -2.61 -0.65
N GLU A 46 12.93 -2.19 0.55
CA GLU A 46 14.15 -2.71 1.20
C GLU A 46 14.04 -4.21 1.49
N LYS A 47 12.83 -4.70 1.83
CA LYS A 47 12.56 -6.11 2.12
C LYS A 47 12.28 -6.96 0.86
N LEU A 48 11.75 -6.34 -0.19
CA LEU A 48 11.35 -6.99 -1.44
C LEU A 48 11.93 -6.21 -2.65
N PRO A 49 13.27 -6.17 -2.80
CA PRO A 49 13.93 -5.29 -3.77
C PRO A 49 13.59 -5.62 -5.23
N ASP A 50 13.25 -6.87 -5.51
CA ASP A 50 13.02 -7.37 -6.87
C ASP A 50 11.58 -7.16 -7.35
N ALA A 51 10.64 -6.82 -6.45
CA ALA A 51 9.25 -6.58 -6.84
C ALA A 51 9.13 -5.30 -7.71
N HIS A 52 8.19 -5.32 -8.66
CA HIS A 52 7.83 -4.14 -9.41
C HIS A 52 6.82 -3.31 -8.60
N TYR A 53 6.99 -1.99 -8.53
CA TYR A 53 6.14 -1.14 -7.69
C TYR A 53 5.42 -0.08 -8.49
N ILE A 54 4.11 0.03 -8.28
CA ILE A 54 3.30 1.15 -8.73
C ILE A 54 2.93 1.95 -7.49
N TYR A 55 3.45 3.18 -7.36
CA TYR A 55 3.06 4.09 -6.29
C TYR A 55 2.04 5.09 -6.82
N VAL A 56 0.85 5.11 -6.22
CA VAL A 56 -0.22 6.06 -6.55
C VAL A 56 -0.55 6.88 -5.33
N PHE A 57 -0.68 8.19 -5.53
CA PHE A 57 -1.21 9.07 -4.49
C PHE A 57 -2.22 10.06 -5.04
N ASP A 58 -3.25 10.32 -4.26
CA ASP A 58 -4.38 11.17 -4.64
C ASP A 58 -4.22 12.60 -4.11
N ASN A 59 -3.29 13.34 -4.73
CA ASN A 59 -2.99 14.72 -4.33
C ASN A 59 -4.18 15.67 -4.47
N GLU A 60 -5.14 15.38 -5.36
CA GLU A 60 -6.30 16.23 -5.61
C GLU A 60 -7.28 16.24 -4.42
N ALA A 61 -7.49 15.10 -3.77
CA ALA A 61 -8.39 15.01 -2.62
C ALA A 61 -7.67 14.99 -1.26
N PHE A 62 -6.35 15.22 -1.26
CA PHE A 62 -5.56 15.37 -0.04
C PHE A 62 -6.02 16.61 0.78
N PRO A 63 -6.02 16.55 2.13
CA PRO A 63 -5.86 15.37 2.98
C PRO A 63 -7.17 14.59 3.16
N TYR A 64 -7.09 13.25 3.13
CA TYR A 64 -8.26 12.40 3.34
C TYR A 64 -8.85 12.51 4.74
N GLY A 65 -8.05 12.92 5.73
CA GLY A 65 -8.49 13.10 7.11
C GLY A 65 -9.60 14.13 7.31
N GLU A 66 -9.91 14.95 6.31
CA GLU A 66 -10.96 15.98 6.38
C GLU A 66 -12.13 15.67 5.43
N LYS A 67 -12.17 14.47 4.83
CA LYS A 67 -13.21 14.06 3.87
C LYS A 67 -14.23 13.10 4.50
N PRO A 68 -15.49 13.10 4.02
CA PRO A 68 -16.49 12.10 4.42
C PRO A 68 -16.01 10.68 4.14
N GLN A 69 -16.49 9.73 4.94
CA GLN A 69 -16.09 8.32 4.82
C GLN A 69 -16.48 7.74 3.47
N GLU A 70 -17.71 7.98 3.03
CA GLU A 70 -18.27 7.47 1.78
C GLU A 70 -17.47 7.97 0.58
N PHE A 71 -17.12 9.26 0.59
CA PHE A 71 -16.25 9.87 -0.42
C PHE A 71 -14.89 9.16 -0.51
N ILE A 72 -14.24 8.86 0.63
CA ILE A 72 -12.95 8.17 0.65
C ILE A 72 -13.10 6.75 0.09
N ILE A 73 -14.16 6.02 0.48
CA ILE A 73 -14.41 4.66 -0.01
C ILE A 73 -14.55 4.67 -1.53
N GLU A 74 -15.46 5.48 -2.07
CA GLU A 74 -15.72 5.56 -3.51
C GLU A 74 -14.47 5.97 -4.28
N ARG A 75 -13.76 6.99 -3.80
CA ARG A 75 -12.57 7.52 -4.48
C ARG A 75 -11.43 6.51 -4.49
N VAL A 76 -11.14 5.86 -3.37
CA VAL A 76 -10.08 4.84 -3.28
C VAL A 76 -10.43 3.62 -4.13
N VAL A 77 -11.65 3.11 -4.04
CA VAL A 77 -12.09 1.96 -4.84
C VAL A 77 -11.96 2.29 -6.33
N ARG A 78 -12.37 3.48 -6.77
CA ARG A 78 -12.24 3.92 -8.16
C ARG A 78 -10.78 3.96 -8.62
N ILE A 79 -9.88 4.58 -7.85
CA ILE A 79 -8.46 4.69 -8.21
C ILE A 79 -7.80 3.31 -8.27
N VAL A 80 -7.98 2.48 -7.23
CA VAL A 80 -7.42 1.13 -7.20
C VAL A 80 -7.96 0.27 -8.35
N SER A 81 -9.25 0.41 -8.68
CA SER A 81 -9.85 -0.30 -9.82
C SER A 81 -9.24 0.13 -11.16
N ALA A 82 -9.00 1.42 -11.35
CA ALA A 82 -8.39 1.93 -12.58
C ALA A 82 -6.96 1.39 -12.78
N VAL A 83 -6.18 1.28 -11.70
CA VAL A 83 -4.83 0.69 -11.77
C VAL A 83 -4.90 -0.81 -12.02
N ALA A 84 -5.77 -1.53 -11.30
CA ALA A 84 -5.95 -2.97 -11.46
C ALA A 84 -6.49 -3.39 -12.84
N GLN A 85 -7.13 -2.48 -13.57
CA GLN A 85 -7.53 -2.70 -14.97
C GLN A 85 -6.36 -2.62 -15.96
N GLN A 86 -5.29 -1.90 -15.60
CA GLN A 86 -4.15 -1.66 -16.48
C GLN A 86 -2.96 -2.58 -16.16
N HIS A 87 -2.93 -3.16 -14.96
CA HIS A 87 -1.82 -3.93 -14.45
C HIS A 87 -2.29 -5.17 -13.71
N GLU A 88 -1.63 -6.30 -13.93
CA GLU A 88 -1.80 -7.50 -13.13
C GLU A 88 -1.09 -7.31 -11.77
N LEU A 89 -1.89 -7.08 -10.72
CA LEU A 89 -1.38 -6.78 -9.38
C LEU A 89 -1.25 -8.06 -8.56
N ALA A 90 -0.04 -8.32 -8.04
CA ALA A 90 0.22 -9.40 -7.10
C ALA A 90 -0.20 -9.04 -5.66
N ALA A 91 -0.21 -7.74 -5.31
CA ALA A 91 -0.69 -7.26 -4.02
C ALA A 91 -1.09 -5.78 -4.07
N ILE A 92 -1.98 -5.38 -3.16
CA ILE A 92 -2.37 -3.99 -2.94
C ILE A 92 -2.05 -3.58 -1.51
N VAL A 93 -1.30 -2.50 -1.35
CA VAL A 93 -0.95 -1.90 -0.06
C VAL A 93 -1.59 -0.52 0.04
N ILE A 94 -2.49 -0.34 1.01
CA ILE A 94 -3.03 0.96 1.37
C ILE A 94 -2.12 1.55 2.46
N ALA A 95 -1.24 2.47 2.07
CA ALA A 95 -0.25 3.10 2.94
C ALA A 95 -0.81 4.31 3.73
N CYS A 96 -1.99 4.81 3.37
CA CYS A 96 -2.68 5.84 4.14
C CYS A 96 -3.39 5.22 5.35
N ASN A 97 -3.11 5.71 6.57
CA ASN A 97 -3.86 5.31 7.77
C ASN A 97 -5.36 5.61 7.62
N THR A 98 -5.72 6.84 7.21
CA THR A 98 -7.13 7.22 7.07
C THR A 98 -7.82 6.37 6.01
N ALA A 99 -7.22 6.19 4.83
CA ALA A 99 -7.83 5.36 3.78
C ALA A 99 -7.95 3.90 4.24
N SER A 100 -6.92 3.34 4.87
CA SER A 100 -6.92 1.94 5.34
C SER A 100 -8.06 1.65 6.31
N THR A 101 -8.25 2.51 7.31
CA THR A 101 -9.33 2.33 8.31
C THR A 101 -10.75 2.44 7.72
N VAL A 102 -10.87 2.97 6.51
CA VAL A 102 -12.15 3.29 5.87
C VAL A 102 -12.47 2.36 4.69
N SER A 103 -11.52 2.16 3.77
CA SER A 103 -11.77 1.52 2.48
C SER A 103 -11.41 0.04 2.42
N LEU A 104 -10.65 -0.49 3.40
CA LEU A 104 -10.23 -1.90 3.39
C LEU A 104 -11.41 -2.89 3.27
N PRO A 105 -12.55 -2.73 3.98
CA PRO A 105 -13.68 -3.65 3.82
C PRO A 105 -14.22 -3.66 2.39
N ALA A 106 -14.42 -2.49 1.80
CA ALA A 106 -14.94 -2.36 0.43
C ALA A 106 -13.96 -2.90 -0.62
N LEU A 107 -12.66 -2.62 -0.44
CA LEU A 107 -11.61 -3.13 -1.32
C LEU A 107 -11.53 -4.66 -1.27
N ARG A 108 -11.52 -5.25 -0.07
CA ARG A 108 -11.45 -6.72 0.10
C ARG A 108 -12.69 -7.44 -0.41
N ALA A 109 -13.86 -6.80 -0.31
CA ALA A 109 -15.08 -7.34 -0.91
C ALA A 109 -15.05 -7.31 -2.45
N LYS A 110 -14.36 -6.33 -3.04
CA LYS A 110 -14.27 -6.16 -4.49
C LYS A 110 -13.16 -6.98 -5.14
N PHE A 111 -11.99 -7.07 -4.51
CA PHE A 111 -10.82 -7.80 -5.01
C PHE A 111 -10.57 -9.01 -4.11
N THR A 112 -11.24 -10.12 -4.38
CA THR A 112 -11.16 -11.35 -3.58
C THR A 112 -9.87 -12.12 -3.82
N ASP A 113 -9.30 -11.99 -5.01
CA ASP A 113 -8.16 -12.81 -5.47
C ASP A 113 -6.81 -12.11 -5.28
N ILE A 114 -6.82 -10.83 -4.89
CA ILE A 114 -5.61 -10.02 -4.69
C ILE A 114 -5.46 -9.73 -3.20
N PRO A 115 -4.31 -10.05 -2.57
CA PRO A 115 -4.09 -9.74 -1.17
C PRO A 115 -4.04 -8.23 -0.94
N ILE A 116 -4.87 -7.74 -0.01
CA ILE A 116 -4.94 -6.31 0.37
C ILE A 116 -4.48 -6.10 1.80
N VAL A 117 -3.37 -5.40 1.93
CA VAL A 117 -2.77 -4.98 3.19
C VAL A 117 -3.05 -3.49 3.40
N GLY A 118 -3.41 -3.10 4.61
CA GLY A 118 -3.47 -1.69 4.97
C GLY A 118 -2.73 -1.45 6.27
N VAL A 119 -2.46 -0.17 6.54
CA VAL A 119 -1.82 0.28 7.77
C VAL A 119 -2.84 0.81 8.75
N VAL A 120 -2.48 0.78 10.03
CA VAL A 120 -3.31 1.28 11.12
C VAL A 120 -2.44 2.12 12.06
N PRO A 121 -3.02 3.03 12.86
CA PRO A 121 -2.27 3.75 13.88
C PRO A 121 -1.42 2.79 14.72
N ALA A 122 -0.14 3.13 14.89
CA ALA A 122 0.88 2.29 15.54
C ALA A 122 0.72 2.25 17.08
N ILE A 123 -0.50 2.09 17.58
CA ILE A 123 -0.84 2.09 19.02
C ILE A 123 -0.27 0.86 19.71
N LYS A 124 -0.47 -0.34 19.14
CA LYS A 124 0.04 -1.59 19.69
C LYS A 124 1.56 -1.60 19.90
N PRO A 125 2.40 -1.25 18.89
CA PRO A 125 3.84 -1.18 19.12
C PRO A 125 4.20 -0.06 20.11
N ALA A 126 3.55 1.10 20.07
CA ALA A 126 3.83 2.18 21.01
C ALA A 126 3.55 1.78 22.47
N ALA A 127 2.44 1.08 22.73
CA ALA A 127 2.09 0.56 24.05
C ALA A 127 3.09 -0.50 24.55
N LYS A 128 3.66 -1.30 23.65
CA LYS A 128 4.71 -2.28 24.01
C LYS A 128 6.08 -1.67 24.28
N LEU A 129 6.38 -0.53 23.66
CA LEU A 129 7.70 0.10 23.70
C LEU A 129 7.80 1.23 24.74
N THR A 130 6.68 1.77 25.22
CA THR A 130 6.69 2.86 26.20
C THR A 130 7.32 2.41 27.52
N CYS A 131 8.19 3.26 28.08
CA CYS A 131 8.85 3.01 29.36
C CYS A 131 8.13 3.70 30.54
N ASN A 132 7.25 4.66 30.26
CA ASN A 132 6.55 5.45 31.27
C ASN A 132 5.01 5.28 31.20
N GLY A 133 4.52 4.39 30.35
CA GLY A 133 3.09 4.16 30.15
C GLY A 133 2.36 5.30 29.46
N VAL A 134 3.05 6.29 28.89
CA VAL A 134 2.43 7.44 28.19
C VAL A 134 2.72 7.34 26.70
N VAL A 135 1.68 7.48 25.87
CA VAL A 135 1.77 7.43 24.40
C VAL A 135 1.07 8.64 23.80
N GLY A 136 1.71 9.32 22.85
CA GLY A 136 1.09 10.38 22.05
C GLY A 136 0.73 9.88 20.65
N LEU A 137 -0.53 10.04 20.23
CA LEU A 137 -0.97 9.81 18.86
C LEU A 137 -1.28 11.14 18.19
N LEU A 138 -0.40 11.52 17.26
CA LEU A 138 -0.57 12.66 16.37
C LEU A 138 -1.20 12.17 15.06
N ALA A 139 -2.37 12.66 14.71
CA ALA A 139 -3.03 12.29 13.46
C ALA A 139 -3.97 13.39 12.96
N THR A 140 -4.61 13.16 11.81
CA THR A 140 -5.69 14.05 11.32
C THR A 140 -6.88 14.05 12.29
N ARG A 141 -7.71 15.10 12.24
CA ARG A 141 -8.84 15.26 13.16
C ARG A 141 -9.84 14.11 13.04
N ALA A 142 -10.10 13.61 11.84
CA ALA A 142 -10.94 12.42 11.69
C ALA A 142 -10.29 11.18 12.30
N THR A 143 -8.99 10.96 12.08
CA THR A 143 -8.32 9.74 12.58
C THR A 143 -8.40 9.65 14.11
N VAL A 144 -8.18 10.75 14.83
CA VAL A 144 -8.27 10.72 16.31
C VAL A 144 -9.70 10.53 16.83
N LYS A 145 -10.72 10.93 16.08
CA LYS A 145 -12.14 10.81 16.47
C LYS A 145 -12.78 9.48 16.01
N ARG A 146 -12.08 8.66 15.24
CA ARG A 146 -12.65 7.45 14.63
C ARG A 146 -12.84 6.34 15.68
N PRO A 147 -13.96 5.60 15.64
CA PRO A 147 -14.18 4.44 16.50
C PRO A 147 -13.03 3.43 16.44
N TYR A 148 -12.52 3.17 15.24
CA TYR A 148 -11.40 2.26 15.04
C TYR A 148 -10.13 2.63 15.83
N THR A 149 -9.82 3.92 15.96
CA THR A 149 -8.68 4.38 16.78
C THR A 149 -8.91 4.10 18.26
N HIS A 150 -10.13 4.33 18.74
CA HIS A 150 -10.50 4.02 20.13
C HIS A 150 -10.46 2.51 20.40
N GLU A 151 -10.98 1.67 19.50
CA GLU A 151 -10.89 0.21 19.60
C GLU A 151 -9.44 -0.28 19.68
N LEU A 152 -8.51 0.32 18.92
CA LEU A 152 -7.10 -0.02 19.01
C LEU A 152 -6.49 0.35 20.38
N ILE A 153 -6.89 1.47 20.96
CA ILE A 153 -6.47 1.88 22.31
C ILE A 153 -7.01 0.89 23.34
N GLU A 154 -8.31 0.60 23.29
CA GLU A 154 -8.97 -0.33 24.22
C GLU A 154 -8.42 -1.75 24.13
N ARG A 155 -7.97 -2.18 22.95
CA ARG A 155 -7.45 -3.54 22.75
C ARG A 155 -5.97 -3.69 23.09
N PHE A 156 -5.16 -2.65 22.90
CA PHE A 156 -3.70 -2.80 22.90
C PHE A 156 -2.96 -1.86 23.86
N ALA A 157 -3.64 -0.87 24.44
CA ALA A 157 -3.04 0.17 25.25
C ALA A 157 -3.80 0.37 26.58
N THR A 158 -4.43 -0.68 27.12
CA THR A 158 -5.23 -0.64 28.36
C THR A 158 -4.43 -0.16 29.58
N GLU A 159 -3.13 -0.45 29.61
CA GLU A 159 -2.21 -0.05 30.69
C GLU A 159 -1.49 1.28 30.39
N CYS A 160 -1.80 1.91 29.26
CA CYS A 160 -1.15 3.14 28.81
C CYS A 160 -2.12 4.32 28.83
N LYS A 161 -1.61 5.50 29.20
CA LYS A 161 -2.29 6.77 28.97
C LYS A 161 -2.02 7.25 27.54
N VAL A 162 -3.04 7.16 26.69
CA VAL A 162 -2.95 7.61 25.30
C VAL A 162 -3.48 9.04 25.15
N HIS A 163 -2.62 9.96 24.71
CA HIS A 163 -2.96 11.33 24.36
C HIS A 163 -3.22 11.45 22.86
N LEU A 164 -4.42 11.91 22.50
CA LEU A 164 -4.82 12.12 21.11
C LEU A 164 -4.68 13.60 20.74
N LEU A 165 -3.91 13.90 19.68
CA LEU A 165 -3.84 15.24 19.10
C LEU A 165 -4.22 15.20 17.62
N GLY A 166 -5.37 15.78 17.31
CA GLY A 166 -5.85 15.94 15.94
C GLY A 166 -5.36 17.25 15.31
N SER A 167 -4.56 17.19 14.24
CA SER A 167 -4.14 18.38 13.49
C SER A 167 -3.95 18.09 12.01
N ALA A 168 -4.73 18.77 11.17
CA ALA A 168 -4.49 18.78 9.72
C ALA A 168 -3.24 19.59 9.36
N GLU A 169 -2.98 20.67 10.09
CA GLU A 169 -1.82 21.55 9.86
C GLU A 169 -0.49 20.80 10.06
N LEU A 170 -0.38 19.95 11.09
CA LEU A 170 0.81 19.12 11.28
C LEU A 170 1.06 18.17 10.10
N VAL A 171 -0.01 17.67 9.50
CA VAL A 171 0.06 16.78 8.33
C VAL A 171 0.52 17.57 7.11
N GLU A 172 -0.03 18.75 6.85
CA GLU A 172 0.42 19.63 5.76
C GLU A 172 1.88 20.06 5.90
N LEU A 173 2.32 20.41 7.12
CA LEU A 173 3.71 20.76 7.39
C LEU A 173 4.66 19.57 7.16
N ALA A 174 4.25 18.37 7.57
CA ALA A 174 5.01 17.14 7.34
C ALA A 174 5.13 16.81 5.84
N GLU A 175 4.05 16.95 5.09
CA GLU A 175 4.02 16.77 3.63
C GLU A 175 4.90 17.80 2.93
N LYS A 176 4.78 19.10 3.25
CA LYS A 176 5.62 20.17 2.68
C LYS A 176 7.10 19.89 2.90
N LYS A 177 7.51 19.52 4.12
CA LYS A 177 8.90 19.15 4.43
C LYS A 177 9.35 17.93 3.62
N THR A 178 8.47 16.95 3.45
CA THR A 178 8.79 15.71 2.73
C THR A 178 8.92 15.94 1.23
N ALA A 179 8.00 16.70 0.63
CA ALA A 179 8.06 17.11 -0.76
C ALA A 179 9.31 17.94 -1.06
N TRP A 180 9.66 18.88 -0.17
CA TRP A 180 10.83 19.74 -0.30
C TRP A 180 12.14 18.94 -0.21
N ARG A 181 12.29 18.04 0.76
CA ARG A 181 13.48 17.18 0.88
C ARG A 181 13.65 16.18 -0.27
N LYS A 182 12.58 15.85 -0.99
CA LYS A 182 12.57 14.83 -2.04
C LYS A 182 12.52 15.40 -3.46
N GLY A 183 12.57 16.73 -3.63
CA GLY A 183 12.57 17.37 -4.95
C GLY A 183 11.29 17.17 -5.77
N VAL A 184 10.18 16.78 -5.13
CA VAL A 184 8.88 16.48 -5.78
C VAL A 184 8.08 17.75 -6.05
N MET A 185 8.41 18.85 -5.38
CA MET A 185 7.87 20.19 -5.63
C MET A 185 9.03 21.09 -6.09
N ARG A 186 9.22 21.20 -7.40
CA ARG A 186 9.90 22.31 -8.06
C ARG A 186 8.87 23.09 -8.84
#